data_AF-A0A3S8X5L2-F1
#
_entry.id   AF-A0A3S8X5L2-F1
#
_cell.length_a   1.000
_cell.length_b   1.000
_cell.length_c   1.000
_cell.angle_alpha   90.00
_cell.angle_beta   90.00
_cell.angle_gamma   90.00
#
_symmetry.space_group_name_H-M   'P 1'
#
loop_
_entity.id
_entity.type
_entity.pdbx_description
1 polymer ?
#
loop_
_entity_poly.entity_id
_entity_poly.type
_entity_poly.pdbx_seq_one_letter_code
_entity_poly.pdbx_strand_id
1 'polypeptide(L)'
;MARTNDEVAALFSEYADLISITGGDAYKARVYEKAARSVGGHHADVSTLDAKGLQEIPNVGRSIAEKILEYLDSGRVSAVEELRAKIPAGVRRLTEIPTLGPKKASLLYEELGIASVEELADAIQQERLRDLKGFGPKTEQNILHGIELLRSSGERVLLDAAMDLADDIVTALSRATGCRRCAYAGSLRRFRETIGDIDVLAAAGEAAPVMRAFTELPYVSEVVAHGEKKTSVRTTKGLSVDLRVVPPESWGAAMQYFTGSKAHNIRTRELAVRQKLKLSEYGLFDTESGRRIVSETEEEVYARLGLPWIPPTLREDRGEIEAGLRGELPDLLQESDIRGDLHTHTDLTDGLAPLEEMAAAAAGRGYAYYAVTDHGPDLYMQRMTDARMLAQRERVRELDERYARRGKRRGMRLLHGAELNIGPEGDVDWPEEFLAGFDLCVASVHSHFNQSREALTRRIVRACENPYVNIIGHPTTRKIGRRPPLDADLDVIFAACARTGTALEINAHPDRLDLRDEDILRARKHGVKFAVDSDAHAVVHLAHMRYGVGTAQRGWLTKDDVINTWPETRLRRFLRKKR
;
A
#
# COMPACT_ATOMS: atom_id res chain seq x y z
N MET A 1 -0.56 5.42 18.05
CA MET A 1 -1.22 6.64 17.56
C MET A 1 -0.70 6.88 16.16
N ALA A 2 -1.53 7.30 15.21
CA ALA A 2 -0.98 7.82 13.95
C ALA A 2 -0.02 8.97 14.28
N ARG A 3 1.09 9.07 13.56
CA ARG A 3 2.07 10.10 13.86
C ARG A 3 1.37 11.44 13.68
N THR A 4 1.63 12.41 14.55
CA THR A 4 1.06 13.76 14.41
C THR A 4 1.35 14.35 13.02
N ASN A 5 2.48 13.96 12.43
CA ASN A 5 2.83 14.19 11.03
C ASN A 5 1.73 13.78 10.05
N ASP A 6 1.16 12.57 10.19
CA ASP A 6 0.14 12.04 9.28
C ASP A 6 -1.17 12.82 9.40
N GLU A 7 -1.50 13.27 10.61
CA GLU A 7 -2.70 14.09 10.87
C GLU A 7 -2.57 15.48 10.22
N VAL A 8 -1.42 16.14 10.43
CA VAL A 8 -1.12 17.42 9.79
C VAL A 8 -1.06 17.28 8.27
N ALA A 9 -0.48 16.19 7.76
CA ALA A 9 -0.43 15.90 6.34
C ALA A 9 -1.83 15.71 5.73
N ALA A 10 -2.71 14.99 6.42
CA ALA A 10 -4.11 14.82 6.00
C ALA A 10 -4.85 16.17 6.00
N LEU A 11 -4.67 17.00 7.03
CA LEU A 11 -5.26 18.34 7.12
C LEU A 11 -4.81 19.25 5.96
N PHE A 12 -3.53 19.22 5.59
CA PHE A 12 -3.01 20.04 4.49
C PHE A 12 -3.42 19.52 3.11
N SER A 13 -3.56 18.20 2.97
CA SER A 13 -4.13 17.61 1.75
C SER A 13 -5.59 18.06 1.59
N GLU A 14 -6.39 17.98 2.65
CA GLU A 14 -7.76 18.51 2.65
C GLU A 14 -7.77 20.01 2.35
N TYR A 15 -6.88 20.80 2.94
CA TYR A 15 -6.85 22.24 2.68
C TYR A 15 -6.56 22.56 1.21
N ALA A 16 -5.67 21.80 0.56
CA ALA A 16 -5.40 21.95 -0.87
C ALA A 16 -6.63 21.61 -1.72
N ASP A 17 -7.36 20.54 -1.35
CA ASP A 17 -8.61 20.17 -2.01
C ASP A 17 -9.66 21.28 -1.86
N LEU A 18 -9.87 21.78 -0.64
CA LEU A 18 -10.81 22.86 -0.35
C LEU A 18 -10.48 24.14 -1.15
N ILE A 19 -9.21 24.54 -1.24
CA ILE A 19 -8.79 25.67 -2.08
C ILE A 19 -9.20 25.43 -3.54
N SER A 20 -8.98 24.22 -4.04
CA SER A 20 -9.33 23.85 -5.41
C SER A 20 -10.85 23.82 -5.65
N ILE A 21 -11.64 23.43 -4.66
CA ILE A 21 -13.12 23.39 -4.71
C ILE A 21 -13.68 24.80 -4.80
N THR A 22 -13.19 25.72 -3.98
CA THR A 22 -13.69 27.11 -3.93
C THR A 22 -13.15 28.00 -5.06
N GLY A 23 -12.54 27.42 -6.11
CA GLY A 23 -11.94 28.18 -7.21
C GLY A 23 -10.74 29.04 -6.80
N GLY A 24 -10.08 28.69 -5.69
CA GLY A 24 -8.91 29.39 -5.19
C GLY A 24 -7.67 29.19 -6.06
N ASP A 25 -6.59 29.89 -5.70
CA ASP A 25 -5.33 29.87 -6.45
C ASP A 25 -4.74 28.44 -6.54
N ALA A 26 -4.62 27.92 -7.76
CA ALA A 26 -4.06 26.60 -8.05
C ALA A 26 -2.59 26.47 -7.63
N TYR A 27 -1.83 27.55 -7.59
CA TYR A 27 -0.48 27.55 -7.04
C TYR A 27 -0.53 27.31 -5.53
N LYS A 28 -1.44 27.98 -4.82
CA LYS A 28 -1.61 27.82 -3.37
C LYS A 28 -2.04 26.41 -2.99
N ALA A 29 -2.98 25.80 -3.73
CA ALA A 29 -3.36 24.40 -3.52
C ALA A 29 -2.15 23.46 -3.60
N ARG A 30 -1.34 23.59 -4.67
CA ARG A 30 -0.12 22.79 -4.85
C ARG A 30 0.92 22.99 -3.74
N VAL A 31 1.02 24.20 -3.19
CA VAL A 31 1.92 24.47 -2.06
C VAL A 31 1.51 23.63 -0.84
N TYR A 32 0.21 23.53 -0.54
CA TYR A 32 -0.28 22.69 0.56
C TYR A 32 -0.22 21.19 0.27
N GLU A 33 -0.42 20.75 -0.98
CA GLU A 33 -0.16 19.34 -1.37
C GLU A 33 1.30 18.95 -1.14
N LYS A 34 2.25 19.84 -1.48
CA LYS A 34 3.67 19.62 -1.22
C LYS A 34 4.00 19.62 0.27
N ALA A 35 3.43 20.56 1.03
CA ALA A 35 3.63 20.61 2.47
C ALA A 35 3.06 19.37 3.18
N ALA A 36 1.90 18.87 2.74
CA ALA A 36 1.32 17.63 3.24
C ALA A 36 2.28 16.45 3.09
N ARG A 37 2.83 16.27 1.88
CA ARG A 37 3.84 15.24 1.61
C ARG A 37 5.07 15.41 2.49
N SER A 38 5.65 16.61 2.53
CA SER A 38 6.84 16.90 3.32
C SER A 38 6.65 16.62 4.82
N VAL A 39 5.51 17.01 5.38
CA VAL A 39 5.22 16.81 6.82
C VAL A 39 5.03 15.32 7.13
N GLY A 40 4.22 14.61 6.34
CA GLY A 40 4.02 13.16 6.52
C GLY A 40 5.32 12.36 6.38
N GLY A 41 6.15 12.72 5.39
CA GLY A 41 7.45 12.10 5.15
C GLY A 41 8.57 12.56 6.08
N HIS A 42 8.35 13.56 6.94
CA HIS A 42 9.38 14.05 7.86
C HIS A 42 9.70 13.00 8.94
N HIS A 43 10.96 12.86 9.32
CA HIS A 43 11.40 11.80 10.25
C HIS A 43 11.07 12.12 11.71
N ALA A 44 11.21 13.37 12.13
CA ALA A 44 10.90 13.80 13.49
C ALA A 44 9.38 13.96 13.68
N ASP A 45 8.94 13.85 14.93
CA ASP A 45 7.56 14.17 15.31
C ASP A 45 7.35 15.69 15.31
N VAL A 46 6.47 16.18 14.42
CA VAL A 46 6.22 17.62 14.28
C VAL A 46 5.64 18.26 15.54
N SER A 47 5.03 17.48 16.45
CA SER A 47 4.55 18.00 17.74
C SER A 47 5.67 18.44 18.68
N THR A 48 6.91 18.02 18.41
CA THR A 48 8.10 18.33 19.22
C THR A 48 8.91 19.51 18.67
N LEU A 49 8.55 20.05 17.50
CA LEU A 49 9.30 21.10 16.82
C LEU A 49 8.72 22.49 17.11
N ASP A 50 9.61 23.47 17.27
CA ASP A 50 9.24 24.89 17.34
C ASP A 50 9.04 25.48 15.93
N ALA A 51 8.63 26.76 15.87
CA ALA A 51 8.39 27.45 14.60
C ALA A 51 9.60 27.43 13.64
N LYS A 52 10.84 27.39 14.19
CA LYS A 52 12.05 27.37 13.39
C LYS A 52 12.33 25.97 12.87
N GLY A 53 12.23 24.94 13.72
CA GLY A 53 12.37 23.54 13.32
C GLY A 53 11.33 23.12 12.28
N LEU A 54 10.09 23.61 12.39
CA LEU A 54 9.07 23.38 11.36
C LEU A 54 9.43 24.02 10.01
N GLN A 55 10.08 25.19 10.00
CA GLN A 55 10.53 25.87 8.78
C GLN A 55 11.75 25.21 8.12
N GLU A 56 12.43 24.30 8.83
CA GLU A 56 13.50 23.48 8.25
C GLU A 56 12.94 22.31 7.43
N ILE A 57 11.66 21.98 7.58
CA ILE A 57 10.99 20.96 6.77
C ILE A 57 10.85 21.48 5.32
N PRO A 58 11.27 20.71 4.30
CA PRO A 58 11.12 21.11 2.90
C PRO A 58 9.68 21.50 2.56
N ASN A 59 9.48 22.54 1.75
CA ASN A 59 8.15 23.07 1.40
C ASN A 59 7.31 23.64 2.55
N VAL A 60 7.84 23.74 3.78
CA VAL A 60 7.15 24.37 4.92
C VAL A 60 7.72 25.76 5.17
N GLY A 61 7.07 26.77 4.60
CA GLY A 61 7.39 28.18 4.88
C GLY A 61 6.73 28.66 6.19
N ARG A 62 7.07 29.88 6.61
CA ARG A 62 6.52 30.52 7.83
C ARG A 62 5.01 30.38 7.99
N SER A 63 4.23 30.69 6.95
CA SER A 63 2.75 30.64 7.02
C SER A 63 2.20 29.22 7.18
N ILE A 64 2.95 28.20 6.76
CA ILE A 64 2.57 26.80 6.91
C ILE A 64 2.96 26.35 8.32
N ALA A 65 4.18 26.67 8.78
CA ALA A 65 4.61 26.41 10.15
C ALA A 65 3.65 27.01 11.19
N GLU A 66 3.19 28.25 10.98
CA GLU A 66 2.17 28.89 11.82
C GLU A 66 0.86 28.09 11.89
N LYS A 67 0.41 27.47 10.78
CA LYS A 67 -0.79 26.61 10.77
C LYS A 67 -0.55 25.26 11.42
N ILE A 68 0.66 24.70 11.32
CA ILE A 68 1.00 23.48 12.06
C ILE A 68 0.91 23.77 13.56
N LEU A 69 1.50 24.86 14.03
CA LEU A 69 1.43 25.25 15.44
C LEU A 69 -0.01 25.53 15.89
N GLU A 70 -0.83 26.18 15.05
CA GLU A 70 -2.25 26.39 15.31
C GLU A 70 -3.02 25.06 15.48
N TYR A 71 -2.73 24.09 14.61
CA TYR A 71 -3.31 22.74 14.70
C TYR A 71 -2.84 22.02 15.97
N LEU A 72 -1.57 22.11 16.33
CA LEU A 72 -1.02 21.46 17.53
C LEU A 72 -1.60 22.05 18.82
N ASP A 73 -1.90 23.34 18.85
CA ASP A 73 -2.49 24.02 20.01
C ASP A 73 -4.00 23.74 20.14
N SER A 74 -4.75 23.80 19.04
CA SER A 74 -6.22 23.83 19.07
C SER A 74 -6.92 22.62 18.43
N GLY A 75 -6.17 21.76 17.75
CA GLY A 75 -6.68 20.69 16.89
C GLY A 75 -7.36 21.20 15.60
N ARG A 76 -7.28 22.50 15.30
CA ARG A 76 -7.97 23.15 14.17
C ARG A 76 -7.06 24.17 13.49
N VAL A 77 -7.38 24.52 12.24
CA VAL A 77 -6.73 25.60 11.50
C VAL A 77 -7.81 26.50 10.92
N SER A 78 -7.83 27.77 11.33
CA SER A 78 -8.89 28.73 11.01
C SER A 78 -9.12 28.85 9.50
N ALA A 79 -8.03 28.87 8.72
CA ALA A 79 -8.12 28.96 7.26
C ALA A 79 -8.76 27.72 6.61
N VAL A 80 -8.64 26.54 7.24
CA VAL A 80 -9.33 25.31 6.81
C VAL A 80 -10.80 25.41 7.17
N GLU A 81 -11.12 25.80 8.41
CA GLU A 81 -12.50 25.98 8.88
C GLU A 81 -13.29 27.00 8.04
N GLU A 82 -12.66 28.11 7.64
CA GLU A 82 -13.28 29.11 6.77
C GLU A 82 -13.68 28.54 5.39
N LEU A 83 -12.84 27.71 4.77
CA LEU A 83 -13.19 27.07 3.50
C LEU A 83 -14.20 25.94 3.71
N ARG A 84 -14.08 25.18 4.81
CA ARG A 84 -15.05 24.17 5.24
C ARG A 84 -16.45 24.76 5.39
N ALA A 85 -16.58 26.00 5.87
CA ALA A 85 -17.87 26.69 6.04
C ALA A 85 -18.47 27.19 4.71
N LYS A 86 -17.65 27.46 3.70
CA LYS A 86 -18.09 27.91 2.36
C LYS A 86 -18.58 26.78 1.47
N ILE A 87 -18.17 25.55 1.76
CA ILE A 87 -18.52 24.38 0.96
C ILE A 87 -19.65 23.62 1.69
N PRO A 88 -20.84 23.49 1.09
CA PRO A 88 -21.90 22.66 1.63
C PRO A 88 -21.37 21.24 1.90
N ALA A 89 -21.73 20.63 3.03
CA ALA A 89 -21.21 19.33 3.43
C ALA A 89 -21.38 18.26 2.34
N GLY A 90 -22.46 18.38 1.56
CA GLY A 90 -22.74 17.60 0.36
C GLY A 90 -21.65 17.64 -0.71
N VAL A 91 -21.18 18.83 -1.07
CA VAL A 91 -20.17 19.03 -2.13
C VAL A 91 -18.83 18.42 -1.75
N ARG A 92 -18.42 18.53 -0.47
CA ARG A 92 -17.20 17.85 0.02
C ARG A 92 -17.27 16.35 -0.18
N ARG A 93 -18.40 15.75 0.19
CA ARG A 93 -18.59 14.29 0.03
C ARG A 93 -18.59 13.86 -1.44
N LEU A 94 -19.07 14.71 -2.34
CA LEU A 94 -18.97 14.46 -3.78
C LEU A 94 -17.50 14.45 -4.25
N THR A 95 -16.63 15.31 -3.71
CA THR A 95 -15.21 15.32 -4.10
C THR A 95 -14.41 14.10 -3.68
N GLU A 96 -14.95 13.30 -2.75
CA GLU A 96 -14.38 12.00 -2.39
C GLU A 96 -14.64 10.94 -3.47
N ILE A 97 -15.60 11.16 -4.38
CA ILE A 97 -15.88 10.24 -5.48
C ILE A 97 -14.67 10.23 -6.44
N PRO A 98 -14.01 9.07 -6.63
CA PRO A 98 -12.95 8.91 -7.59
C PRO A 98 -13.37 9.44 -8.96
N THR A 99 -12.48 10.16 -9.64
CA THR A 99 -12.71 10.85 -10.93
C THR A 99 -13.59 12.11 -10.89
N LEU A 100 -14.25 12.41 -9.76
CA LEU A 100 -15.02 13.63 -9.55
C LEU A 100 -14.19 14.68 -8.79
N GLY A 101 -13.38 15.42 -9.55
CA GLY A 101 -12.55 16.46 -8.95
C GLY A 101 -13.35 17.65 -8.38
N PRO A 102 -12.77 18.40 -7.44
CA PRO A 102 -13.29 19.64 -6.86
C PRO A 102 -14.16 20.52 -7.77
N LYS A 103 -13.63 20.90 -8.92
CA LYS A 103 -14.32 21.80 -9.88
C LYS A 103 -15.60 21.20 -10.45
N LYS A 104 -15.60 19.88 -10.70
CA LYS A 104 -16.77 19.18 -11.23
C LYS A 104 -17.85 19.04 -10.14
N ALA A 105 -17.45 18.75 -8.90
CA ALA A 105 -18.38 18.69 -7.78
C ALA A 105 -19.05 20.05 -7.51
N SER A 106 -18.28 21.15 -7.53
CA SER A 106 -18.85 22.50 -7.40
C SER A 106 -19.82 22.80 -8.55
N LEU A 107 -19.46 22.48 -9.79
CA LEU A 107 -20.33 22.71 -10.96
C LEU A 107 -21.65 21.92 -10.86
N LEU A 108 -21.63 20.68 -10.39
CA LEU A 108 -22.85 19.87 -10.19
C LEU A 108 -23.77 20.49 -9.12
N TYR A 109 -23.19 21.07 -8.07
CA TYR A 109 -23.94 21.77 -7.04
C TYR A 109 -24.52 23.09 -7.56
N GLU A 110 -23.71 23.90 -8.24
CA GLU A 110 -24.12 25.21 -8.75
C GLU A 110 -25.18 25.11 -9.84
N GLU A 111 -25.02 24.19 -10.80
CA GLU A 111 -25.90 24.11 -11.98
C GLU A 111 -27.09 23.17 -11.78
N LEU A 112 -26.93 22.08 -11.01
CA LEU A 112 -27.97 21.05 -10.86
C LEU A 112 -28.50 20.92 -9.43
N GLY A 113 -27.96 21.68 -8.47
CA GLY A 113 -28.35 21.63 -7.06
C GLY A 113 -27.97 20.31 -6.38
N ILE A 114 -27.07 19.52 -6.96
CA ILE A 114 -26.72 18.19 -6.46
C ILE A 114 -25.81 18.35 -5.24
N ALA A 115 -26.33 17.95 -4.07
CA ALA A 115 -25.68 18.07 -2.78
C ALA A 115 -25.49 16.71 -2.08
N SER A 116 -25.73 15.59 -2.75
CA SER A 116 -25.46 14.26 -2.18
C SER A 116 -25.05 13.24 -3.25
N VAL A 117 -24.41 12.16 -2.79
CA VAL A 117 -24.00 11.03 -3.65
C VAL A 117 -25.23 10.36 -4.27
N GLU A 118 -26.32 10.29 -3.51
CA GLU A 118 -27.61 9.74 -3.91
C GLU A 118 -28.24 10.59 -5.03
N GLU A 119 -28.33 11.91 -4.83
CA GLU A 119 -28.82 12.84 -5.85
C GLU A 119 -27.96 12.79 -7.13
N LEU A 120 -26.65 12.61 -7.00
CA LEU A 120 -25.76 12.46 -8.14
C LEU A 120 -26.01 11.15 -8.91
N ALA A 121 -26.19 10.04 -8.19
CA ALA A 121 -26.51 8.75 -8.80
C ALA A 121 -27.85 8.80 -9.55
N ASP A 122 -28.86 9.42 -8.94
CA ASP A 122 -30.18 9.61 -9.55
C ASP A 122 -30.10 10.53 -10.78
N ALA A 123 -29.33 11.62 -10.70
CA ALA A 123 -29.11 12.52 -11.83
C ALA A 123 -28.40 11.84 -13.00
N ILE A 124 -27.47 10.91 -12.74
CA ILE A 124 -26.83 10.08 -13.79
C ILE A 124 -27.84 9.12 -14.41
N GLN A 125 -28.66 8.44 -13.62
CA GLN A 125 -29.69 7.52 -14.13
C GLN A 125 -30.73 8.24 -15.00
N GLN A 126 -31.02 9.50 -14.66
CA GLN A 126 -31.91 10.39 -15.40
C GLN A 126 -31.20 11.11 -16.56
N GLU A 127 -29.92 10.83 -16.81
CA GLU A 127 -29.09 11.43 -17.86
C GLU A 127 -28.97 12.97 -17.78
N ARG A 128 -29.23 13.55 -16.61
CA ARG A 128 -29.25 15.01 -16.37
C ARG A 128 -27.87 15.67 -16.42
N LEU A 129 -26.80 14.87 -16.35
CA LEU A 129 -25.43 15.40 -16.39
C LEU A 129 -24.99 15.71 -17.83
N ARG A 130 -25.61 15.10 -18.85
CA ARG A 130 -25.19 15.21 -20.25
C ARG A 130 -25.27 16.62 -20.83
N ASP A 131 -26.15 17.45 -20.27
CA ASP A 131 -26.32 18.84 -20.66
C ASP A 131 -25.20 19.75 -20.14
N LEU A 132 -24.37 19.27 -19.19
CA LEU A 132 -23.25 20.02 -18.64
C LEU A 132 -21.96 19.81 -19.44
N LYS A 133 -21.26 20.92 -19.71
CA LYS A 133 -19.95 20.90 -20.35
C LYS A 133 -18.95 20.07 -19.52
N GLY A 134 -18.45 18.98 -20.10
CA GLY A 134 -17.47 18.08 -19.47
C GLY A 134 -18.05 16.79 -18.89
N PHE A 135 -19.36 16.58 -19.01
CA PHE A 135 -20.08 15.41 -18.49
C PHE A 135 -20.73 14.57 -19.60
N GLY A 136 -19.92 14.02 -20.51
CA GLY A 136 -20.41 13.06 -21.50
C GLY A 136 -20.69 11.67 -20.93
N PRO A 137 -21.23 10.72 -21.74
CA PRO A 137 -21.60 9.37 -21.29
C PRO A 137 -20.46 8.59 -20.60
N LYS A 138 -19.22 8.75 -21.08
CA LYS A 138 -18.03 8.14 -20.46
C LYS A 138 -17.72 8.75 -19.08
N THR A 139 -17.97 10.05 -18.91
CA THR A 139 -17.81 10.71 -17.61
C THR A 139 -18.89 10.23 -16.63
N GLU A 140 -20.13 10.06 -17.07
CA GLU A 140 -21.20 9.50 -16.24
C GLU A 140 -20.87 8.09 -15.76
N GLN A 141 -20.41 7.21 -16.66
CA GLN A 141 -19.97 5.85 -16.31
C GLN A 141 -18.82 5.86 -15.30
N ASN A 142 -17.83 6.74 -15.49
CA ASN A 142 -16.70 6.88 -14.56
C ASN A 142 -17.14 7.39 -13.19
N ILE A 143 -18.06 8.36 -13.13
CA ILE A 143 -18.60 8.88 -11.87
C ILE A 143 -19.43 7.80 -11.18
N LEU A 144 -20.29 7.07 -11.90
CA LEU A 144 -21.10 6.00 -11.33
C LEU A 144 -20.22 4.90 -10.72
N HIS A 145 -19.18 4.49 -11.44
CA HIS A 145 -18.17 3.56 -10.93
C HIS A 145 -17.41 4.15 -9.73
N GLY A 146 -17.10 5.44 -9.75
CA GLY A 146 -16.54 6.16 -8.61
C GLY A 146 -17.47 6.15 -7.39
N ILE A 147 -18.78 6.28 -7.58
CA ILE A 147 -19.77 6.21 -6.50
C ILE A 147 -19.78 4.81 -5.88
N GLU A 148 -19.74 3.76 -6.70
CA GLU A 148 -19.60 2.38 -6.22
C GLU A 148 -18.31 2.19 -5.41
N LEU A 149 -17.19 2.73 -5.91
CA LEU A 149 -15.91 2.72 -5.22
C LEU A 149 -15.99 3.46 -3.88
N LEU A 150 -16.54 4.67 -3.84
CA LEU A 150 -16.68 5.47 -2.61
C LEU A 150 -17.56 4.76 -1.57
N ARG A 151 -18.67 4.17 -2.01
CA ARG A 151 -19.55 3.37 -1.16
C ARG A 151 -18.82 2.15 -0.60
N SER A 152 -17.98 1.50 -1.41
CA SER A 152 -17.16 0.36 -0.98
C SER A 152 -15.95 0.75 -0.11
N SER A 153 -15.40 1.96 -0.29
CA SER A 153 -14.25 2.46 0.46
C SER A 153 -14.62 3.07 1.81
N GLY A 154 -15.86 3.55 1.99
CA GLY A 154 -16.38 3.97 3.30
C GLY A 154 -16.40 2.85 4.34
N GLU A 155 -16.25 1.59 3.92
CA GLU A 155 -16.20 0.41 4.78
C GLU A 155 -14.78 -0.18 4.95
N ARG A 156 -13.77 0.31 4.21
CA ARG A 156 -12.44 -0.32 4.18
C ARG A 156 -11.30 0.69 4.25
N VAL A 157 -10.27 0.36 5.01
CA VAL A 157 -9.04 1.16 5.16
C VAL A 157 -7.84 0.49 4.50
N LEU A 158 -6.79 1.27 4.22
CA LEU A 158 -5.53 0.75 3.70
C LEU A 158 -4.83 -0.17 4.71
N LEU A 159 -4.05 -1.13 4.21
CA LEU A 159 -3.35 -2.13 4.99
C LEU A 159 -2.43 -1.52 6.07
N ASP A 160 -1.70 -0.47 5.73
CA ASP A 160 -0.75 0.22 6.62
C ASP A 160 -1.45 0.84 7.83
N ALA A 161 -2.50 1.65 7.58
CA ALA A 161 -3.27 2.29 8.62
C ALA A 161 -3.96 1.28 9.55
N ALA A 162 -4.45 0.16 8.99
CA ALA A 162 -5.04 -0.92 9.78
C ALA A 162 -3.99 -1.65 10.62
N MET A 163 -2.80 -1.90 10.06
CA MET A 163 -1.72 -2.61 10.73
C MET A 163 -1.18 -1.82 11.92
N ASP A 164 -0.93 -0.51 11.75
CA ASP A 164 -0.41 0.33 12.82
C ASP A 164 -1.40 0.43 13.99
N LEU A 165 -2.70 0.57 13.71
CA LEU A 165 -3.73 0.54 14.74
C LEU A 165 -3.85 -0.83 15.41
N ALA A 166 -3.77 -1.92 14.65
CA ALA A 166 -3.81 -3.26 15.21
C ALA A 166 -2.60 -3.55 16.11
N ASP A 167 -1.40 -3.11 15.71
CA ASP A 167 -0.17 -3.25 16.50
C ASP A 167 -0.27 -2.49 17.83
N ASP A 168 -0.84 -1.28 17.82
CA ASP A 168 -1.13 -0.50 19.03
C ASP A 168 -2.10 -1.25 19.96
N ILE A 169 -3.20 -1.76 19.41
CA ILE A 169 -4.23 -2.49 20.17
C ILE A 169 -3.63 -3.77 20.75
N VAL A 170 -2.95 -4.58 19.95
CA VAL A 170 -2.30 -5.81 20.39
C VAL A 170 -1.27 -5.52 21.49
N THR A 171 -0.47 -4.45 21.34
CA THR A 171 0.49 -4.04 22.37
C THR A 171 -0.18 -3.66 23.68
N ALA A 172 -1.27 -2.90 23.63
CA ALA A 172 -2.02 -2.50 24.81
C ALA A 172 -2.69 -3.70 25.50
N LEU A 173 -3.40 -4.54 24.73
CA LEU A 173 -4.11 -5.70 25.26
C LEU A 173 -3.18 -6.81 25.76
N SER A 174 -1.97 -6.92 25.21
CA SER A 174 -0.95 -7.85 25.71
C SER A 174 -0.49 -7.51 27.13
N ARG A 175 -0.69 -6.27 27.60
CA ARG A 175 -0.38 -5.82 28.96
C ARG A 175 -1.55 -5.97 29.93
N ALA A 176 -2.74 -6.32 29.44
CA ALA A 176 -3.92 -6.50 30.28
C ALA A 176 -3.75 -7.73 31.19
N THR A 177 -4.23 -7.62 32.42
CA THR A 177 -4.16 -8.70 33.42
C THR A 177 -4.79 -9.99 32.88
N GLY A 178 -4.04 -11.10 32.97
CA GLY A 178 -4.51 -12.42 32.56
C GLY A 178 -4.43 -12.71 31.05
N CYS A 179 -4.06 -11.72 30.22
CA CYS A 179 -3.75 -11.94 28.81
C CYS A 179 -2.46 -12.76 28.68
N ARG A 180 -2.53 -13.92 28.02
CA ARG A 180 -1.37 -14.80 27.77
C ARG A 180 -0.81 -14.66 26.37
N ARG A 181 -1.68 -14.43 25.37
CA ARG A 181 -1.33 -14.18 23.97
C ARG A 181 -2.33 -13.19 23.39
N CYS A 182 -1.88 -12.32 22.51
CA CYS A 182 -2.75 -11.43 21.75
C CYS A 182 -2.16 -11.24 20.35
N ALA A 183 -3.02 -11.26 19.33
CA ALA A 183 -2.63 -11.07 17.94
C ALA A 183 -3.84 -10.61 17.12
N TYR A 184 -3.59 -9.85 16.06
CA TYR A 184 -4.61 -9.62 15.04
C TYR A 184 -4.80 -10.84 14.14
N ALA A 185 -6.00 -10.99 13.60
CA ALA A 185 -6.43 -12.08 12.73
C ALA A 185 -7.06 -11.49 11.45
N GLY A 186 -8.07 -12.17 10.91
CA GLY A 186 -8.87 -11.66 9.81
C GLY A 186 -8.09 -11.39 8.52
N SER A 187 -8.64 -10.47 7.74
CA SER A 187 -8.04 -10.04 6.47
C SER A 187 -6.69 -9.34 6.63
N LEU A 188 -6.47 -8.71 7.80
CA LEU A 188 -5.22 -8.03 8.15
C LEU A 188 -4.06 -9.02 8.27
N ARG A 189 -4.24 -10.12 9.02
CA ARG A 189 -3.22 -11.17 9.14
C ARG A 189 -2.91 -11.86 7.81
N ARG A 190 -3.85 -11.84 6.86
CA ARG A 190 -3.62 -12.34 5.49
C ARG A 190 -3.00 -11.32 4.55
N PHE A 191 -2.68 -10.10 5.01
CA PHE A 191 -2.11 -9.01 4.21
C PHE A 191 -3.01 -8.56 3.04
N ARG A 192 -4.34 -8.55 3.22
CA ARG A 192 -5.23 -7.96 2.21
C ARG A 192 -4.93 -6.47 2.05
N GLU A 193 -4.87 -5.99 0.82
CA GLU A 193 -4.53 -4.59 0.48
C GLU A 193 -5.46 -3.54 1.09
N THR A 194 -6.72 -3.93 1.35
CA THR A 194 -7.68 -3.14 2.12
C THR A 194 -8.32 -4.02 3.19
N ILE A 195 -8.60 -3.43 4.34
CA ILE A 195 -9.12 -4.09 5.55
C ILE A 195 -10.49 -3.51 5.87
N GLY A 196 -11.47 -4.36 6.17
CA GLY A 196 -12.81 -3.89 6.56
C GLY A 196 -12.81 -3.53 8.03
N ASP A 197 -13.05 -4.54 8.87
CA ASP A 197 -12.82 -4.52 10.30
C ASP A 197 -11.44 -5.12 10.66
N ILE A 198 -10.91 -4.68 11.81
CA ILE A 198 -9.74 -5.32 12.43
C ILE A 198 -10.23 -6.37 13.41
N ASP A 199 -9.90 -7.63 13.15
CA ASP A 199 -10.11 -8.74 14.09
C ASP A 199 -8.90 -8.87 15.03
N VAL A 200 -9.13 -8.84 16.34
CA VAL A 200 -8.12 -9.10 17.37
C VAL A 200 -8.54 -10.29 18.22
N LEU A 201 -7.60 -11.20 18.46
CA LEU A 201 -7.76 -12.33 19.37
C LEU A 201 -6.88 -12.14 20.60
N ALA A 202 -7.41 -12.52 21.76
CA ALA A 202 -6.65 -12.66 22.99
C ALA A 202 -6.94 -14.02 23.64
N ALA A 203 -5.90 -14.68 24.16
CA ALA A 203 -6.01 -15.87 24.98
C ALA A 203 -5.90 -15.48 26.46
N ALA A 204 -6.96 -15.72 27.23
CA ALA A 204 -6.99 -15.41 28.66
C ALA A 204 -7.90 -16.39 29.41
N GLY A 205 -7.57 -16.67 30.68
CA GLY A 205 -8.44 -17.47 31.55
C GLY A 205 -9.71 -16.72 31.95
N GLU A 206 -9.60 -15.41 32.17
CA GLU A 206 -10.70 -14.50 32.42
C GLU A 206 -10.72 -13.40 31.36
N ALA A 207 -11.86 -13.18 30.72
CA ALA A 207 -11.98 -12.22 29.63
C ALA A 207 -12.19 -10.78 30.10
N ALA A 208 -12.83 -10.58 31.25
CA ALA A 208 -13.26 -9.27 31.71
C ALA A 208 -12.13 -8.22 31.82
N PRO A 209 -10.92 -8.53 32.33
CA PRO A 209 -9.84 -7.55 32.36
C PRO A 209 -9.38 -7.11 30.97
N VAL A 210 -9.31 -8.05 30.01
CA VAL A 210 -8.93 -7.77 28.62
C VAL A 210 -10.00 -6.96 27.91
N MET A 211 -11.28 -7.31 28.09
CA MET A 211 -12.40 -6.56 27.52
C MET A 211 -12.44 -5.12 28.02
N ARG A 212 -12.21 -4.91 29.33
CA ARG A 212 -12.16 -3.57 29.92
C ARG A 212 -11.02 -2.75 29.34
N ALA A 213 -9.81 -3.32 29.30
CA ALA A 213 -8.64 -2.67 28.72
C ALA A 213 -8.90 -2.25 27.26
N PHE A 214 -9.65 -3.06 26.50
CA PHE A 214 -10.04 -2.76 25.12
C PHE A 214 -11.02 -1.59 25.01
N THR A 215 -12.08 -1.58 25.83
CA THR A 215 -13.09 -0.51 25.80
C THR A 215 -12.57 0.83 26.33
N GLU A 216 -11.52 0.81 27.17
CA GLU A 216 -10.91 2.00 27.77
C GLU A 216 -9.75 2.58 26.93
N LEU A 217 -9.46 2.01 25.75
CA LEU A 217 -8.45 2.57 24.86
C LEU A 217 -8.83 4.01 24.46
N PRO A 218 -7.87 4.95 24.45
CA PRO A 218 -8.15 6.38 24.32
C PRO A 218 -8.76 6.78 22.96
N TYR A 219 -8.58 5.94 21.94
CA TYR A 219 -9.12 6.16 20.59
C TYR A 219 -10.42 5.39 20.32
N VAL A 220 -11.03 4.76 21.33
CA VAL A 220 -12.38 4.20 21.23
C VAL A 220 -13.39 5.34 21.36
N SER A 221 -14.21 5.54 20.32
CA SER A 221 -15.28 6.54 20.32
C SER A 221 -16.62 5.95 20.75
N GLU A 222 -16.87 4.68 20.42
CA GLU A 222 -18.14 4.01 20.67
C GLU A 222 -17.90 2.51 20.94
N VAL A 223 -18.57 1.97 21.96
CA VAL A 223 -18.67 0.52 22.17
C VAL A 223 -19.96 0.05 21.49
N VAL A 224 -19.81 -0.53 20.30
CA VAL A 224 -20.94 -0.96 19.45
C VAL A 224 -21.64 -2.19 20.02
N ALA A 225 -20.85 -3.12 20.56
CA ALA A 225 -21.37 -4.30 21.23
C ALA A 225 -20.38 -4.76 22.31
N HIS A 226 -20.89 -5.20 23.45
CA HIS A 226 -20.08 -5.72 24.55
C HIS A 226 -20.68 -7.02 25.09
N GLY A 227 -19.84 -8.03 25.26
CA GLY A 227 -20.22 -9.32 25.79
C GLY A 227 -19.03 -10.06 26.40
N GLU A 228 -19.31 -11.18 27.07
CA GLU A 228 -18.30 -11.91 27.85
C GLU A 228 -17.07 -12.35 27.04
N LYS A 229 -17.27 -12.73 25.77
CA LYS A 229 -16.21 -13.28 24.91
C LYS A 229 -15.99 -12.51 23.61
N LYS A 230 -16.84 -11.53 23.31
CA LYS A 230 -16.74 -10.65 22.15
C LYS A 230 -17.07 -9.22 22.54
N THR A 231 -16.22 -8.28 22.12
CA THR A 231 -16.53 -6.84 22.17
C THR A 231 -16.20 -6.23 20.81
N SER A 232 -17.06 -5.36 20.32
CA SER A 232 -16.90 -4.60 19.09
C SER A 232 -16.91 -3.12 19.41
N VAL A 233 -15.91 -2.39 18.93
CA VAL A 233 -15.79 -0.94 19.12
C VAL A 233 -15.66 -0.23 17.79
N ARG A 234 -16.02 1.06 17.78
CA ARG A 234 -15.67 1.99 16.74
C ARG A 234 -14.62 2.95 17.27
N THR A 235 -13.58 3.18 16.49
CA THR A 235 -12.53 4.14 16.80
C THR A 235 -12.96 5.56 16.41
N THR A 236 -12.25 6.57 16.94
CA THR A 236 -12.42 7.98 16.56
C THR A 236 -12.24 8.25 15.08
N LYS A 237 -11.55 7.35 14.35
CA LYS A 237 -11.37 7.39 12.89
C LYS A 237 -12.46 6.63 12.12
N GLY A 238 -13.51 6.17 12.80
CA GLY A 238 -14.62 5.44 12.21
C GLY A 238 -14.38 3.95 11.96
N LEU A 239 -13.14 3.47 12.12
CA LEU A 239 -12.78 2.07 11.90
C LEU A 239 -13.37 1.16 12.98
N SER A 240 -13.92 0.02 12.55
CA SER A 240 -14.45 -1.02 13.42
C SER A 240 -13.36 -2.02 13.83
N VAL A 241 -13.34 -2.36 15.12
CA VAL A 241 -12.43 -3.37 15.68
C VAL A 241 -13.23 -4.37 16.51
N ASP A 242 -13.03 -5.64 16.21
CA ASP A 242 -13.63 -6.77 16.91
C ASP A 242 -12.57 -7.48 17.77
N LEU A 243 -12.77 -7.49 19.10
CA LEU A 243 -11.99 -8.30 20.02
C LEU A 243 -12.74 -9.59 20.36
N ARG A 244 -12.04 -10.72 20.29
CA ARG A 244 -12.50 -11.99 20.86
C ARG A 244 -11.51 -12.54 21.86
N VAL A 245 -12.03 -12.98 23.00
CA VAL A 245 -11.24 -13.66 24.03
C VAL A 245 -11.56 -15.14 24.03
N VAL A 246 -10.53 -15.97 23.92
CA VAL A 246 -10.62 -17.43 23.89
C VAL A 246 -9.86 -18.06 25.07
N PRO A 247 -10.23 -19.28 25.50
CA PRO A 247 -9.40 -20.03 26.45
C PRO A 247 -7.99 -20.25 25.89
N PRO A 248 -6.93 -20.18 26.70
CA PRO A 248 -5.54 -20.31 26.23
C PRO A 248 -5.28 -21.59 25.43
N GLU A 249 -5.91 -22.69 25.82
CA GLU A 249 -5.78 -23.99 25.16
C GLU A 249 -6.50 -24.06 23.80
N SER A 250 -7.32 -23.07 23.45
CA SER A 250 -8.02 -22.98 22.15
C SER A 250 -7.31 -22.06 21.15
N TRP A 251 -6.14 -21.52 21.51
CA TRP A 251 -5.46 -20.47 20.74
C TRP A 251 -5.24 -20.83 19.28
N GLY A 252 -4.71 -22.02 19.00
CA GLY A 252 -4.40 -22.50 17.66
C GLY A 252 -5.64 -22.61 16.77
N ALA A 253 -6.68 -23.25 17.27
CA ALA A 253 -7.94 -23.39 16.53
C ALA A 253 -8.63 -22.03 16.30
N ALA A 254 -8.59 -21.13 17.30
CA ALA A 254 -9.11 -19.78 17.17
C ALA A 254 -8.34 -18.98 16.11
N MET A 255 -7.01 -19.02 16.12
CA MET A 255 -6.17 -18.36 15.12
C MET A 255 -6.48 -18.89 13.72
N GLN A 256 -6.59 -20.21 13.52
CA GLN A 256 -6.99 -20.79 12.23
C GLN A 256 -8.36 -20.26 11.79
N TYR A 257 -9.34 -20.32 12.69
CA TYR A 257 -10.73 -19.94 12.42
C TYR A 257 -10.87 -18.45 12.06
N PHE A 258 -10.39 -17.56 12.92
CA PHE A 258 -10.61 -16.11 12.75
C PHE A 258 -9.61 -15.47 11.78
N THR A 259 -8.50 -16.12 11.46
CA THR A 259 -7.67 -15.69 10.32
C THR A 259 -8.39 -15.92 9.00
N GLY A 260 -9.14 -17.02 8.89
CA GLY A 260 -9.81 -17.38 7.64
C GLY A 260 -8.83 -17.57 6.49
N SER A 261 -9.21 -17.25 5.24
CA SER A 261 -10.49 -16.69 4.81
C SER A 261 -11.71 -17.60 5.07
N LYS A 262 -12.92 -17.09 4.85
CA LYS A 262 -14.14 -17.91 4.88
C LYS A 262 -14.03 -19.11 3.93
N ALA A 263 -13.51 -18.90 2.71
CA ALA A 263 -13.35 -19.95 1.71
C ALA A 263 -12.36 -21.02 2.20
N HIS A 264 -11.19 -20.60 2.67
CA HIS A 264 -10.20 -21.48 3.27
C HIS A 264 -10.78 -22.32 4.43
N ASN A 265 -11.55 -21.70 5.33
CA ASN A 265 -12.21 -22.39 6.44
C ASN A 265 -13.24 -23.42 6.00
N ILE A 266 -13.94 -23.18 4.89
CA ILE A 266 -14.87 -24.17 4.33
C ILE A 266 -14.07 -25.42 3.92
N ARG A 267 -12.96 -25.24 3.19
CA ARG A 267 -12.11 -26.35 2.75
C ARG A 267 -11.52 -27.15 3.91
N THR A 268 -10.98 -26.48 4.94
CA THR A 268 -10.42 -27.18 6.11
C THR A 268 -11.49 -27.93 6.91
N ARG A 269 -12.72 -27.40 7.00
CA ARG A 269 -13.86 -28.12 7.60
C ARG A 269 -14.32 -29.30 6.77
N GLU A 270 -14.35 -29.20 5.45
CA GLU A 270 -14.66 -30.33 4.57
C GLU A 270 -13.66 -31.48 4.77
N LEU A 271 -12.37 -31.17 4.90
CA LEU A 271 -11.34 -32.17 5.24
C LEU A 271 -11.57 -32.80 6.62
N ALA A 272 -11.94 -32.00 7.62
CA ALA A 272 -12.28 -32.50 8.95
C ALA A 272 -13.47 -33.48 8.90
N VAL A 273 -14.55 -33.11 8.21
CA VAL A 273 -15.76 -33.93 8.09
C VAL A 273 -15.47 -35.28 7.42
N ARG A 274 -14.65 -35.31 6.36
CA ARG A 274 -14.23 -36.57 5.70
C ARG A 274 -13.47 -37.51 6.64
N GLN A 275 -12.86 -36.98 7.69
CA GLN A 275 -12.15 -37.73 8.71
C GLN A 275 -12.99 -37.98 9.98
N LYS A 276 -14.31 -37.75 9.95
CA LYS A 276 -15.21 -37.80 11.12
C LYS A 276 -14.78 -36.85 12.25
N LEU A 277 -14.31 -35.66 11.88
CA LEU A 277 -13.91 -34.61 12.81
C LEU A 277 -14.77 -33.36 12.63
N LYS A 278 -14.90 -32.59 13.71
CA LYS A 278 -15.54 -31.27 13.72
C LYS A 278 -14.50 -30.21 14.08
N LEU A 279 -14.23 -29.30 13.15
CA LEU A 279 -13.37 -28.13 13.39
C LEU A 279 -14.22 -26.92 13.80
N SER A 280 -13.90 -26.30 14.93
CA SER A 280 -14.48 -25.04 15.40
C SER A 280 -13.39 -24.09 15.92
N GLU A 281 -13.78 -22.90 16.35
CA GLU A 281 -12.91 -21.91 17.00
C GLU A 281 -12.29 -22.38 18.33
N TYR A 282 -12.78 -23.50 18.89
CA TYR A 282 -12.32 -24.05 20.17
C TYR A 282 -11.42 -25.28 20.03
N GLY A 283 -11.32 -25.85 18.83
CA GLY A 283 -10.54 -27.06 18.61
C GLY A 283 -11.03 -27.91 17.45
N LEU A 284 -10.33 -29.02 17.26
CA LEU A 284 -10.72 -30.12 16.40
C LEU A 284 -11.18 -31.29 17.27
N PHE A 285 -12.40 -31.76 17.04
CA PHE A 285 -13.08 -32.74 17.89
C PHE A 285 -13.42 -33.98 17.10
N ASP A 286 -13.38 -35.13 17.75
CA ASP A 286 -13.93 -36.37 17.22
C ASP A 286 -15.47 -36.35 17.28
N THR A 287 -16.15 -36.64 16.17
CA THR A 287 -17.62 -36.48 16.12
C THR A 287 -18.38 -37.56 16.88
N GLU A 288 -17.77 -38.73 17.10
CA GLU A 288 -18.44 -39.85 17.78
C GLU A 288 -18.31 -39.71 19.31
N SER A 289 -17.11 -39.43 19.81
CA SER A 289 -16.81 -39.32 21.24
C SER A 289 -16.96 -37.90 21.81
N GLY A 290 -16.97 -36.87 20.96
CA GLY A 290 -16.95 -35.47 21.38
C GLY A 290 -15.62 -35.01 21.98
N ARG A 291 -14.59 -35.87 22.00
CA ARG A 291 -13.29 -35.57 22.60
C ARG A 291 -12.53 -34.56 21.74
N ARG A 292 -11.96 -33.53 22.39
CA ARG A 292 -11.01 -32.60 21.75
C ARG A 292 -9.71 -33.34 21.44
N ILE A 293 -9.29 -33.27 20.18
CA ILE A 293 -8.09 -33.94 19.67
C ILE A 293 -6.89 -32.99 19.72
N VAL A 294 -7.05 -31.79 19.15
CA VAL A 294 -6.04 -30.74 19.08
C VAL A 294 -6.71 -29.36 19.09
N SER A 295 -6.03 -28.33 19.60
CA SER A 295 -6.52 -26.95 19.66
C SER A 295 -5.49 -25.86 19.97
N GLU A 296 -4.31 -26.19 20.51
CA GLU A 296 -3.38 -25.24 21.13
C GLU A 296 -2.55 -24.44 20.11
N THR A 297 -2.11 -25.09 19.03
CA THR A 297 -1.34 -24.47 17.94
C THR A 297 -2.06 -24.56 16.59
N GLU A 298 -1.75 -23.67 15.64
CA GLU A 298 -2.35 -23.79 14.30
C GLU A 298 -1.77 -25.02 13.59
N GLU A 299 -0.47 -25.26 13.79
CA GLU A 299 0.34 -26.34 13.25
C GLU A 299 -0.26 -27.70 13.57
N GLU A 300 -0.63 -27.98 14.82
CA GLU A 300 -1.27 -29.25 15.19
C GLU A 300 -2.65 -29.42 14.55
N VAL A 301 -3.42 -28.33 14.38
CA VAL A 301 -4.74 -28.37 13.74
C VAL A 301 -4.58 -28.74 12.28
N TYR A 302 -3.67 -28.09 11.54
CA TYR A 302 -3.36 -28.46 10.16
C TYR A 302 -2.81 -29.88 10.06
N ALA A 303 -1.83 -30.25 10.89
CA ALA A 303 -1.21 -31.57 10.88
C ALA A 303 -2.24 -32.68 11.09
N ARG A 304 -3.21 -32.48 11.99
CA ARG A 304 -4.27 -33.47 12.24
C ARG A 304 -5.25 -33.60 11.07
N LEU A 305 -5.39 -32.56 10.24
CA LEU A 305 -6.15 -32.57 9.00
C LEU A 305 -5.35 -33.15 7.81
N GLY A 306 -4.09 -33.55 8.01
CA GLY A 306 -3.22 -34.05 6.95
C GLY A 306 -2.60 -32.94 6.09
N LEU A 307 -2.49 -31.73 6.65
CA LEU A 307 -1.90 -30.56 5.99
C LEU A 307 -0.65 -30.08 6.74
N PRO A 308 0.37 -29.55 6.04
CA PRO A 308 1.34 -28.68 6.69
C PRO A 308 0.66 -27.40 7.18
N TRP A 309 1.31 -26.65 8.08
CA TRP A 309 0.82 -25.31 8.42
C TRP A 309 0.82 -24.41 7.19
N ILE A 310 -0.34 -23.82 6.89
CA ILE A 310 -0.51 -22.96 5.72
C ILE A 310 -0.32 -21.50 6.15
N PRO A 311 0.66 -20.77 5.58
CA PRO A 311 0.87 -19.35 5.87
C PRO A 311 -0.41 -18.52 5.66
N PRO A 312 -0.76 -17.59 6.56
CA PRO A 312 -1.97 -16.77 6.44
C PRO A 312 -2.16 -16.07 5.09
N THR A 313 -1.07 -15.62 4.47
CA THR A 313 -1.06 -14.95 3.16
C THR A 313 -1.56 -15.84 2.02
N LEU A 314 -1.56 -17.17 2.17
CA LEU A 314 -2.05 -18.11 1.17
C LEU A 314 -3.52 -18.50 1.34
N ARG A 315 -4.16 -18.17 2.48
CA ARG A 315 -5.46 -18.73 2.90
C ARG A 315 -6.66 -18.08 2.20
N GLU A 316 -6.71 -18.18 0.88
CA GLU A 316 -7.71 -17.55 0.01
C GLU A 316 -8.46 -18.54 -0.89
N ASP A 317 -8.29 -19.86 -0.69
CA ASP A 317 -8.86 -20.93 -1.52
C ASP A 317 -8.47 -20.78 -3.01
N ARG A 318 -7.17 -20.63 -3.24
CA ARG A 318 -6.55 -20.44 -4.58
C ARG A 318 -5.63 -21.60 -4.95
N GLY A 319 -5.82 -22.75 -4.29
CA GLY A 319 -5.05 -23.98 -4.50
C GLY A 319 -4.10 -24.34 -3.34
N GLU A 320 -4.06 -23.56 -2.26
CA GLU A 320 -3.16 -23.77 -1.12
C GLU A 320 -3.47 -25.07 -0.38
N ILE A 321 -4.74 -25.48 -0.35
CA ILE A 321 -5.16 -26.75 0.25
C ILE A 321 -4.63 -27.91 -0.57
N GLU A 322 -4.85 -27.89 -1.88
CA GLU A 322 -4.41 -28.93 -2.80
C GLU A 322 -2.88 -29.03 -2.85
N ALA A 323 -2.17 -27.89 -2.85
CA ALA A 323 -0.72 -27.86 -2.75
C ALA A 323 -0.24 -28.40 -1.40
N GLY A 324 -0.90 -28.04 -0.29
CA GLY A 324 -0.61 -28.56 1.04
C GLY A 324 -0.74 -30.07 1.13
N LEU A 325 -1.81 -30.66 0.58
CA LEU A 325 -2.03 -32.11 0.55
C LEU A 325 -0.98 -32.86 -0.26
N ARG A 326 -0.41 -32.22 -1.30
CA ARG A 326 0.67 -32.79 -2.12
C ARG A 326 2.08 -32.49 -1.59
N GLY A 327 2.21 -31.69 -0.52
CA GLY A 327 3.51 -31.25 0.00
C GLY A 327 4.23 -30.28 -0.95
N GLU A 328 3.48 -29.50 -1.73
CA GLU A 328 3.98 -28.60 -2.78
C GLU A 328 3.83 -27.11 -2.43
N LEU A 329 3.60 -26.77 -1.16
CA LEU A 329 3.54 -25.37 -0.74
C LEU A 329 4.90 -24.69 -1.00
N PRO A 330 4.91 -23.46 -1.54
CA PRO A 330 6.14 -22.74 -1.81
C PRO A 330 6.84 -22.28 -0.51
N ASP A 331 8.17 -22.25 -0.54
CA ASP A 331 8.98 -21.52 0.44
C ASP A 331 8.88 -20.02 0.14
N LEU A 332 7.93 -19.38 0.81
CA LEU A 332 7.53 -18.01 0.52
C LEU A 332 8.65 -17.01 0.80
N LEU A 333 8.75 -16.00 -0.05
CA LEU A 333 9.60 -14.83 0.14
C LEU A 333 9.43 -14.23 1.54
N GLN A 334 10.53 -13.99 2.24
CA GLN A 334 10.55 -13.25 3.51
C GLN A 334 11.18 -11.88 3.34
N GLU A 335 10.87 -10.94 4.25
CA GLU A 335 11.51 -9.61 4.23
C GLU A 335 13.03 -9.72 4.40
N SER A 336 13.50 -10.69 5.20
CA SER A 336 14.94 -10.97 5.37
C SER A 336 15.63 -11.51 4.11
N ASP A 337 14.88 -11.96 3.10
CA ASP A 337 15.46 -12.37 1.82
C ASP A 337 15.78 -11.15 0.93
N ILE A 338 15.16 -10.00 1.18
CA ILE A 338 15.37 -8.77 0.42
C ILE A 338 16.77 -8.21 0.70
N ARG A 339 17.56 -8.07 -0.35
CA ARG A 339 18.94 -7.58 -0.26
C ARG A 339 19.09 -6.13 -0.71
N GLY A 340 18.03 -5.52 -1.24
CA GLY A 340 18.07 -4.15 -1.70
C GLY A 340 16.76 -3.68 -2.29
N ASP A 341 16.63 -2.36 -2.36
CA ASP A 341 15.50 -1.66 -2.95
C ASP A 341 15.90 -1.13 -4.33
N LEU A 342 15.08 -1.40 -5.36
CA LEU A 342 15.40 -1.11 -6.76
C LEU A 342 14.54 0.03 -7.35
N HIS A 343 13.67 0.67 -6.57
CA HIS A 343 12.89 1.83 -7.01
C HIS A 343 12.72 2.84 -5.87
N THR A 344 13.54 3.90 -5.87
CA THR A 344 13.51 4.95 -4.84
C THR A 344 13.85 6.33 -5.41
N HIS A 345 13.37 7.38 -4.74
CA HIS A 345 13.44 8.77 -5.22
C HIS A 345 14.20 9.65 -4.25
N THR A 346 14.78 10.73 -4.76
CA THR A 346 15.49 11.75 -3.97
C THR A 346 14.89 13.12 -4.18
N ASP A 347 15.35 14.09 -3.40
CA ASP A 347 14.99 15.51 -3.57
C ASP A 347 15.47 16.13 -4.89
N LEU A 348 16.16 15.36 -5.75
CA LEU A 348 16.44 15.77 -7.12
C LEU A 348 15.16 15.90 -7.95
N THR A 349 14.15 15.06 -7.68
CA THR A 349 12.82 15.13 -8.30
C THR A 349 11.74 15.43 -7.26
N ASP A 350 10.95 14.46 -6.86
CA ASP A 350 9.84 14.61 -5.93
C ASP A 350 9.98 13.82 -4.62
N GLY A 351 11.15 13.21 -4.41
CA GLY A 351 11.56 12.79 -3.08
C GLY A 351 11.69 13.98 -2.12
N LEU A 352 11.63 13.67 -0.84
CA LEU A 352 11.65 14.64 0.26
C LEU A 352 13.00 14.69 0.97
N ALA A 353 13.87 13.71 0.71
CA ALA A 353 15.15 13.55 1.37
C ALA A 353 16.31 13.61 0.36
N PRO A 354 17.43 14.24 0.72
CA PRO A 354 18.65 14.21 -0.08
C PRO A 354 19.15 12.79 -0.33
N LEU A 355 19.85 12.62 -1.46
CA LEU A 355 20.49 11.36 -1.85
C LEU A 355 21.34 10.75 -0.72
N GLU A 356 22.12 11.56 0.01
CA GLU A 356 22.96 11.12 1.11
C GLU A 356 22.15 10.52 2.27
N GLU A 357 21.02 11.12 2.60
CA GLU A 357 20.13 10.66 3.68
C GLU A 357 19.45 9.34 3.30
N MET A 358 18.92 9.27 2.07
CA MET A 358 18.32 8.04 1.55
C MET A 358 19.34 6.89 1.52
N ALA A 359 20.55 7.13 1.00
CA ALA A 359 21.61 6.13 0.97
C ALA A 359 22.08 5.73 2.39
N ALA A 360 22.14 6.67 3.34
CA ALA A 360 22.50 6.37 4.72
C ALA A 360 21.44 5.50 5.43
N ALA A 361 20.16 5.81 5.21
CA ALA A 361 19.05 5.03 5.74
C ALA A 361 19.03 3.61 5.15
N ALA A 362 19.20 3.48 3.83
CA ALA A 362 19.33 2.19 3.16
C ALA A 362 20.49 1.35 3.72
N ALA A 363 21.66 1.97 3.93
CA ALA A 363 22.80 1.29 4.55
C ALA A 363 22.52 0.87 6.01
N GLY A 364 21.73 1.66 6.74
CA GLY A 364 21.27 1.34 8.11
C GLY A 364 20.36 0.11 8.17
N ARG A 365 19.59 -0.16 7.10
CA ARG A 365 18.79 -1.39 6.93
C ARG A 365 19.60 -2.61 6.56
N GLY A 366 20.89 -2.45 6.23
CA GLY A 366 21.78 -3.55 5.89
C GLY A 366 21.64 -4.09 4.47
N TYR A 367 21.09 -3.30 3.55
CA TYR A 367 21.02 -3.66 2.14
C TYR A 367 22.42 -3.89 1.53
N ALA A 368 22.51 -4.87 0.63
CA ALA A 368 23.68 -5.15 -0.20
C ALA A 368 23.74 -4.24 -1.42
N TYR A 369 22.59 -3.78 -1.92
CA TYR A 369 22.50 -2.79 -2.99
C TYR A 369 21.28 -1.88 -2.82
N TYR A 370 21.33 -0.71 -3.43
CA TYR A 370 20.25 0.29 -3.38
C TYR A 370 20.24 1.11 -4.67
N ALA A 371 19.11 1.18 -5.36
CA ALA A 371 18.98 1.93 -6.60
C ALA A 371 18.35 3.30 -6.36
N VAL A 372 18.95 4.32 -6.98
CA VAL A 372 18.43 5.68 -7.04
C VAL A 372 17.83 5.84 -8.42
N THR A 373 16.53 6.10 -8.50
CA THR A 373 15.75 6.03 -9.75
C THR A 373 14.83 7.23 -9.88
N ASP A 374 15.40 8.43 -9.73
CA ASP A 374 14.66 9.68 -9.94
C ASP A 374 14.06 9.75 -11.37
N HIS A 375 12.97 10.51 -11.48
CA HIS A 375 12.19 10.62 -12.72
C HIS A 375 12.95 11.27 -13.89
N GLY A 376 12.62 10.81 -15.11
CA GLY A 376 13.07 11.41 -16.36
C GLY A 376 12.39 12.73 -16.76
N PRO A 377 12.89 13.39 -17.84
CA PRO A 377 12.46 14.72 -18.29
C PRO A 377 11.03 14.79 -18.81
N ASP A 378 10.44 13.70 -19.29
CA ASP A 378 9.07 13.71 -19.84
C ASP A 378 8.00 13.81 -18.75
N LEU A 379 8.39 13.61 -17.48
CA LEU A 379 7.62 14.07 -16.35
C LEU A 379 7.94 15.55 -16.09
N TYR A 380 7.55 16.42 -17.03
CA TYR A 380 7.96 17.83 -17.11
C TYR A 380 7.88 18.62 -15.79
N MET A 381 6.95 18.24 -14.90
CA MET A 381 6.78 18.86 -13.59
C MET A 381 8.03 18.74 -12.69
N GLN A 382 8.84 17.69 -12.87
CA GLN A 382 10.07 17.48 -12.10
C GLN A 382 11.25 18.32 -12.61
N ARG A 383 11.12 18.92 -13.80
CA ARG A 383 12.17 19.79 -14.40
C ARG A 383 13.53 19.09 -14.47
N MET A 384 13.53 17.79 -14.76
CA MET A 384 14.75 17.02 -14.95
C MET A 384 15.44 17.45 -16.25
N THR A 385 16.76 17.44 -16.26
CA THR A 385 17.59 17.71 -17.44
C THR A 385 18.75 16.72 -17.49
N ASP A 386 19.33 16.54 -18.67
CA ASP A 386 20.50 15.68 -18.85
C ASP A 386 21.65 16.07 -17.92
N ALA A 387 21.91 17.38 -17.78
CA ALA A 387 22.96 17.89 -16.90
C ALA A 387 22.73 17.53 -15.43
N ARG A 388 21.47 17.58 -14.96
CA ARG A 388 21.11 17.18 -13.58
C ARG A 388 21.29 15.68 -13.38
N MET A 389 20.83 14.87 -14.33
CA MET A 389 20.93 13.42 -14.27
C MET A 389 22.39 12.94 -14.34
N LEU A 390 23.23 13.58 -15.16
CA LEU A 390 24.67 13.31 -15.21
C LEU A 390 25.39 13.75 -13.92
N ALA A 391 25.02 14.88 -13.33
CA ALA A 391 25.55 15.29 -12.03
C ALA A 391 25.18 14.29 -10.93
N GLN A 392 23.95 13.77 -10.95
CA GLN A 392 23.52 12.70 -10.04
C GLN A 392 24.36 11.44 -10.22
N ARG A 393 24.65 11.03 -11.46
CA ARG A 393 25.50 9.87 -11.75
C ARG A 393 26.85 9.94 -11.04
N GLU A 394 27.54 11.08 -11.18
CA GLU A 394 28.83 11.29 -10.54
C GLU A 394 28.68 11.26 -9.01
N ARG A 395 27.62 11.88 -8.47
CA ARG A 395 27.37 11.86 -7.03
C ARG A 395 27.08 10.46 -6.48
N VAL A 396 26.32 9.65 -7.21
CA VAL A 396 26.03 8.25 -6.88
C VAL A 396 27.31 7.42 -6.90
N ARG A 397 28.21 7.62 -7.88
CA ARG A 397 29.52 6.95 -7.94
C ARG A 397 30.40 7.28 -6.74
N GLU A 398 30.48 8.56 -6.35
CA GLU A 398 31.23 8.98 -5.16
C GLU A 398 30.69 8.35 -3.87
N LEU A 399 29.36 8.27 -3.73
CA LEU A 399 28.73 7.62 -2.58
C LEU A 399 28.93 6.10 -2.61
N ASP A 400 28.80 5.46 -3.78
CA ASP A 400 29.00 4.03 -3.96
C ASP A 400 30.39 3.60 -3.49
N GLU A 401 31.44 4.33 -3.86
CA GLU A 401 32.78 4.04 -3.37
C GLU A 401 32.90 4.16 -1.86
N ARG A 402 32.23 5.14 -1.23
CA ARG A 402 32.24 5.33 0.23
C ARG A 402 31.54 4.16 0.93
N TYR A 403 30.40 3.69 0.42
CA TYR A 403 29.67 2.57 1.00
C TYR A 403 30.31 1.21 0.70
N ALA A 404 31.00 1.06 -0.43
CA ALA A 404 31.78 -0.12 -0.77
C ALA A 404 33.00 -0.31 0.16
N ARG A 405 33.63 0.79 0.61
CA ARG A 405 34.86 0.80 1.44
C ARG A 405 34.62 0.58 2.95
N ARG A 406 33.40 0.32 3.40
CA ARG A 406 33.00 0.36 4.83
C ARG A 406 33.40 -0.88 5.67
N GLY A 407 34.68 -1.26 5.66
CA GLY A 407 35.35 -2.10 6.68
C GLY A 407 34.69 -3.45 7.05
N LYS A 408 34.72 -3.86 8.33
CA LYS A 408 34.18 -5.15 8.86
C LYS A 408 32.65 -5.33 8.69
N ARG A 409 31.93 -4.42 8.05
CA ARG A 409 30.50 -4.55 7.69
C ARG A 409 30.38 -4.94 6.21
N ARG A 410 29.33 -5.70 5.85
CA ARG A 410 29.00 -5.93 4.42
C ARG A 410 28.78 -4.56 3.77
N GLY A 411 29.54 -4.24 2.73
CA GLY A 411 29.36 -3.01 1.96
C GLY A 411 28.02 -3.02 1.20
N MET A 412 27.52 -1.84 0.86
CA MET A 412 26.33 -1.64 0.05
C MET A 412 26.73 -1.00 -1.27
N ARG A 413 26.20 -1.50 -2.39
CA ARG A 413 26.41 -0.87 -3.70
C ARG A 413 25.28 0.07 -4.06
N LEU A 414 25.61 1.27 -4.52
CA LEU A 414 24.62 2.17 -5.10
C LEU A 414 24.55 1.95 -6.60
N LEU A 415 23.34 1.85 -7.11
CA LEU A 415 23.05 1.73 -8.54
C LEU A 415 22.49 3.07 -9.02
N HIS A 416 23.09 3.64 -10.07
CA HIS A 416 22.54 4.82 -10.70
C HIS A 416 21.49 4.39 -11.72
N GLY A 417 20.22 4.68 -11.44
CA GLY A 417 19.12 4.36 -12.33
C GLY A 417 18.22 5.56 -12.61
N ALA A 418 17.09 5.28 -13.27
CA ALA A 418 16.04 6.25 -13.54
C ALA A 418 14.68 5.56 -13.60
N GLU A 419 13.63 6.28 -13.18
CA GLU A 419 12.27 5.94 -13.55
C GLU A 419 11.87 6.72 -14.82
N LEU A 420 11.81 5.97 -15.92
CA LEU A 420 11.44 6.45 -17.24
C LEU A 420 9.92 6.53 -17.37
N ASN A 421 9.42 7.60 -17.96
CA ASN A 421 8.10 7.70 -18.51
C ASN A 421 7.99 6.87 -19.78
N ILE A 422 6.93 6.07 -19.87
CA ILE A 422 6.53 5.42 -21.12
C ILE A 422 5.66 6.42 -21.88
N GLY A 423 6.10 6.92 -23.03
CA GLY A 423 5.34 7.80 -23.92
C GLY A 423 4.08 7.13 -24.49
N PRO A 424 3.11 7.87 -25.06
CA PRO A 424 1.86 7.31 -25.58
C PRO A 424 2.04 6.22 -26.65
N GLU A 425 3.16 6.26 -27.37
CA GLU A 425 3.53 5.31 -28.41
C GLU A 425 4.49 4.21 -27.92
N GLY A 426 4.87 4.23 -26.63
CA GLY A 426 5.72 3.24 -25.96
C GLY A 426 7.23 3.52 -26.02
N ASP A 427 7.62 4.69 -26.50
CA ASP A 427 8.96 5.28 -26.35
C ASP A 427 9.24 5.67 -24.89
N VAL A 428 10.51 5.96 -24.57
CA VAL A 428 10.97 6.35 -23.22
C VAL A 428 11.82 7.61 -23.29
N ASP A 429 12.06 8.27 -22.15
CA ASP A 429 12.54 9.66 -22.06
C ASP A 429 13.84 9.98 -22.81
N TRP A 430 14.71 8.98 -22.97
CA TRP A 430 16.05 9.18 -23.50
C TRP A 430 16.39 8.19 -24.62
N PRO A 431 17.27 8.59 -25.56
CA PRO A 431 17.79 7.69 -26.58
C PRO A 431 18.77 6.66 -25.99
N GLU A 432 19.02 5.60 -26.75
CA GLU A 432 19.79 4.42 -26.30
C GLU A 432 21.18 4.77 -25.75
N GLU A 433 21.89 5.70 -26.39
CA GLU A 433 23.23 6.13 -25.96
C GLU A 433 23.25 6.72 -24.55
N PHE A 434 22.17 7.41 -24.15
CA PHE A 434 22.06 7.97 -22.81
C PHE A 434 21.63 6.90 -21.81
N LEU A 435 20.67 6.04 -22.22
CA LEU A 435 20.19 4.92 -21.41
C LEU A 435 21.30 3.91 -21.07
N ALA A 436 22.29 3.74 -21.96
CA ALA A 436 23.45 2.88 -21.73
C ALA A 436 24.31 3.26 -20.52
N GLY A 437 24.16 4.49 -20.02
CA GLY A 437 24.89 4.96 -18.85
C GLY A 437 24.25 4.61 -17.49
N PHE A 438 23.04 4.04 -17.47
CA PHE A 438 22.38 3.62 -16.22
C PHE A 438 22.70 2.16 -15.85
N ASP A 439 22.78 1.89 -14.55
CA ASP A 439 22.83 0.53 -14.00
C ASP A 439 21.47 -0.16 -14.07
N LEU A 440 20.38 0.61 -13.96
CA LEU A 440 18.99 0.14 -13.87
C LEU A 440 18.02 1.16 -14.47
N CYS A 441 17.06 0.73 -15.29
CA CYS A 441 15.92 1.56 -15.68
C CYS A 441 14.59 0.90 -15.28
N VAL A 442 13.79 1.63 -14.51
CA VAL A 442 12.37 1.36 -14.30
C VAL A 442 11.59 2.15 -15.35
N ALA A 443 10.54 1.60 -15.95
CA ALA A 443 9.69 2.32 -16.89
C ALA A 443 8.23 2.22 -16.50
N SER A 444 7.54 3.36 -16.44
CA SER A 444 6.20 3.49 -15.86
C SER A 444 5.29 4.39 -16.71
N VAL A 445 3.98 4.15 -16.66
CA VAL A 445 2.98 5.01 -17.29
C VAL A 445 2.54 6.11 -16.32
N HIS A 446 2.81 7.38 -16.64
CA HIS A 446 2.42 8.54 -15.81
C HIS A 446 1.37 9.45 -16.44
N SER A 447 0.96 9.15 -17.67
CA SER A 447 0.07 10.02 -18.44
C SER A 447 -0.77 9.23 -19.44
N HIS A 448 -1.80 9.89 -19.98
CA HIS A 448 -2.66 9.32 -21.02
C HIS A 448 -3.36 8.01 -20.60
N PHE A 449 -3.79 7.92 -19.33
CA PHE A 449 -4.43 6.73 -18.75
C PHE A 449 -5.74 6.28 -19.46
N ASN A 450 -6.30 7.12 -20.34
CA ASN A 450 -7.60 6.89 -20.99
C ASN A 450 -7.51 6.34 -22.43
N GLN A 451 -6.32 5.92 -22.88
CA GLN A 451 -6.12 5.22 -24.16
C GLN A 451 -6.94 3.91 -24.20
N SER A 452 -7.19 3.36 -25.41
CA SER A 452 -7.89 2.07 -25.54
C SER A 452 -7.06 0.93 -24.95
N ARG A 453 -7.74 -0.16 -24.59
CA ARG A 453 -7.09 -1.38 -24.09
C ARG A 453 -5.95 -1.86 -24.98
N GLU A 454 -6.17 -1.90 -26.29
CA GLU A 454 -5.18 -2.35 -27.26
C GLU A 454 -4.01 -1.37 -27.35
N ALA A 455 -4.27 -0.07 -27.27
CA ALA A 455 -3.24 0.96 -27.31
C ALA A 455 -2.35 0.92 -26.06
N LEU A 456 -2.94 0.84 -24.86
CA LEU A 456 -2.20 0.71 -23.60
C LEU A 456 -1.37 -0.58 -23.56
N THR A 457 -1.93 -1.69 -24.04
CA THR A 457 -1.21 -2.96 -24.14
C THR A 457 0.01 -2.82 -25.04
N ARG A 458 -0.15 -2.29 -26.26
CA ARG A 458 0.98 -2.08 -27.20
C ARG A 458 2.03 -1.13 -26.64
N ARG A 459 1.60 -0.05 -26.00
CA ARG A 459 2.46 0.95 -25.35
C ARG A 459 3.39 0.31 -24.32
N ILE A 460 2.84 -0.49 -23.41
CA ILE A 460 3.63 -1.16 -22.37
C ILE A 460 4.51 -2.26 -22.96
N VAL A 461 4.00 -3.06 -23.90
CA VAL A 461 4.78 -4.11 -24.58
C VAL A 461 6.01 -3.51 -25.29
N ARG A 462 5.87 -2.37 -25.98
CA ARG A 462 6.99 -1.71 -26.63
C ARG A 462 8.05 -1.25 -25.63
N ALA A 463 7.64 -0.74 -24.46
CA ALA A 463 8.58 -0.41 -23.39
C ALA A 463 9.32 -1.66 -22.87
N CYS A 464 8.63 -2.81 -22.75
CA CYS A 464 9.27 -4.08 -22.38
C CYS A 464 10.35 -4.54 -23.39
N GLU A 465 10.19 -4.19 -24.67
CA GLU A 465 11.10 -4.56 -25.77
C GLU A 465 12.32 -3.65 -25.87
N ASN A 466 12.32 -2.50 -25.20
CA ASN A 466 13.51 -1.67 -25.07
C ASN A 466 14.59 -2.42 -24.26
N PRO A 467 15.82 -2.62 -24.80
CA PRO A 467 16.85 -3.42 -24.15
C PRO A 467 17.42 -2.80 -22.87
N TYR A 468 17.17 -1.51 -22.63
CA TYR A 468 17.61 -0.78 -21.45
C TYR A 468 16.58 -0.82 -20.32
N VAL A 469 15.29 -1.02 -20.60
CA VAL A 469 14.23 -1.10 -19.58
C VAL A 469 14.36 -2.42 -18.82
N ASN A 470 14.51 -2.38 -17.50
CA ASN A 470 14.72 -3.56 -16.67
C ASN A 470 13.47 -3.97 -15.90
N ILE A 471 12.68 -3.00 -15.47
CA ILE A 471 11.49 -3.18 -14.63
C ILE A 471 10.36 -2.36 -15.24
N ILE A 472 9.16 -2.94 -15.33
CA ILE A 472 7.93 -2.15 -15.53
C ILE A 472 7.42 -1.74 -14.16
N GLY A 473 7.48 -0.44 -13.86
CA GLY A 473 7.04 0.14 -12.59
C GLY A 473 5.52 0.25 -12.51
N HIS A 474 4.99 0.04 -11.30
CA HIS A 474 3.57 0.04 -10.89
C HIS A 474 2.65 -0.21 -12.08
N PRO A 475 2.63 -1.45 -12.63
CA PRO A 475 2.24 -1.71 -14.00
C PRO A 475 0.81 -1.31 -14.36
N THR A 476 -0.09 -1.34 -13.37
CA THR A 476 -1.49 -0.95 -13.57
C THR A 476 -1.72 0.53 -13.25
N THR A 477 -0.75 1.19 -12.62
CA THR A 477 -0.76 2.59 -12.17
C THR A 477 -1.89 2.89 -11.17
N ARG A 478 -2.53 1.86 -10.61
CA ARG A 478 -3.67 2.04 -9.70
C ARG A 478 -3.26 2.83 -8.47
N LYS A 479 -4.24 3.53 -7.89
CA LYS A 479 -4.16 4.07 -6.54
C LYS A 479 -5.39 3.61 -5.78
N ILE A 480 -5.22 2.80 -4.75
CA ILE A 480 -6.29 2.17 -3.99
C ILE A 480 -7.24 3.25 -3.46
N GLY A 481 -8.53 3.10 -3.76
CA GLY A 481 -9.57 4.06 -3.40
C GLY A 481 -9.59 5.37 -4.20
N ARG A 482 -8.63 5.62 -5.11
CA ARG A 482 -8.51 6.90 -5.84
C ARG A 482 -8.49 6.77 -7.37
N ARG A 483 -7.76 5.80 -7.90
CA ARG A 483 -7.59 5.57 -9.34
C ARG A 483 -7.66 4.08 -9.65
N PRO A 484 -8.58 3.62 -10.50
CA PRO A 484 -8.63 2.23 -10.92
C PRO A 484 -7.38 1.84 -11.72
N PRO A 485 -7.08 0.54 -11.85
CA PRO A 485 -6.02 0.07 -12.74
C PRO A 485 -6.27 0.48 -14.19
N LEU A 486 -5.20 0.61 -14.98
CA LEU A 486 -5.27 0.76 -16.42
C LEU A 486 -6.07 -0.39 -17.05
N ASP A 487 -6.90 -0.06 -18.04
CA ASP A 487 -7.52 -1.06 -18.91
C ASP A 487 -6.47 -1.52 -19.94
N ALA A 488 -5.73 -2.58 -19.62
CA ALA A 488 -4.73 -3.18 -20.49
C ALA A 488 -4.79 -4.70 -20.41
N ASP A 489 -4.32 -5.38 -21.46
CA ASP A 489 -4.20 -6.83 -21.46
C ASP A 489 -2.94 -7.28 -20.71
N LEU A 490 -3.11 -7.55 -19.43
CA LEU A 490 -2.02 -7.92 -18.55
C LEU A 490 -1.35 -9.25 -18.93
N ASP A 491 -2.07 -10.23 -19.48
CA ASP A 491 -1.45 -11.50 -19.90
C ASP A 491 -0.49 -11.30 -21.07
N VAL A 492 -0.82 -10.41 -22.02
CA VAL A 492 0.09 -10.01 -23.10
C VAL A 492 1.33 -9.29 -22.54
N ILE A 493 1.15 -8.41 -21.56
CA ILE A 493 2.25 -7.70 -20.90
C ILE A 493 3.16 -8.66 -20.13
N PHE A 494 2.59 -9.62 -19.40
CA PHE A 494 3.35 -10.63 -18.65
C PHE A 494 4.19 -11.51 -19.58
N ALA A 495 3.61 -11.96 -20.69
CA ALA A 495 4.32 -12.73 -21.71
C ALA A 495 5.45 -11.92 -22.37
N ALA A 496 5.24 -10.61 -22.60
CA ALA A 496 6.28 -9.72 -23.10
C ALA A 496 7.44 -9.58 -22.10
N CYS A 497 7.13 -9.33 -20.82
CA CYS A 497 8.14 -9.21 -19.75
C CYS A 497 8.98 -10.49 -19.62
N ALA A 498 8.33 -11.67 -19.62
CA ALA A 498 9.03 -12.95 -19.58
C ALA A 498 9.94 -13.16 -20.79
N ARG A 499 9.46 -12.83 -22.01
CA ARG A 499 10.23 -12.93 -23.26
C ARG A 499 11.46 -12.02 -23.27
N THR A 500 11.32 -10.78 -22.81
CA THR A 500 12.37 -9.75 -22.90
C THR A 500 13.27 -9.70 -21.67
N GLY A 501 12.98 -10.52 -20.65
CA GLY A 501 13.69 -10.48 -19.37
C GLY A 501 13.47 -9.18 -18.61
N THR A 502 12.33 -8.51 -18.80
CA THR A 502 11.89 -7.36 -17.98
C THR A 502 11.17 -7.90 -16.74
N ALA A 503 11.50 -7.38 -15.56
CA ALA A 503 10.77 -7.71 -14.34
C ALA A 503 9.49 -6.86 -14.20
N LEU A 504 8.51 -7.38 -13.47
CA LEU A 504 7.32 -6.62 -13.07
C LEU A 504 7.50 -6.10 -11.65
N GLU A 505 7.21 -4.82 -11.42
CA GLU A 505 7.23 -4.26 -10.07
C GLU A 505 6.04 -4.76 -9.24
N ILE A 506 6.32 -5.02 -7.97
CA ILE A 506 5.39 -5.09 -6.85
C ILE A 506 5.72 -3.91 -5.96
N ASN A 507 5.16 -2.76 -6.31
CA ASN A 507 5.34 -1.50 -5.62
C ASN A 507 4.69 -1.59 -4.24
N ALA A 508 5.50 -1.47 -3.20
CA ALA A 508 5.12 -1.71 -1.82
C ALA A 508 4.44 -0.50 -1.16
N HIS A 509 4.32 0.63 -1.86
CA HIS A 509 3.66 1.80 -1.31
C HIS A 509 2.18 1.48 -0.99
N PRO A 510 1.67 1.75 0.23
CA PRO A 510 0.34 1.30 0.66
C PRO A 510 -0.84 1.83 -0.17
N ASP A 511 -0.69 2.99 -0.79
CA ASP A 511 -1.71 3.54 -1.69
C ASP A 511 -1.72 2.88 -3.08
N ARG A 512 -0.71 2.05 -3.42
CA ARG A 512 -0.56 1.36 -4.71
C ARG A 512 -0.75 -0.15 -4.57
N LEU A 513 0.16 -0.79 -3.82
CA LEU A 513 0.35 -2.25 -3.75
C LEU A 513 0.28 -2.90 -5.14
N ASP A 514 0.99 -2.34 -6.12
CA ASP A 514 0.83 -2.64 -7.55
C ASP A 514 2.11 -3.27 -8.09
N LEU A 515 2.15 -4.53 -8.50
CA LEU A 515 1.03 -5.38 -8.90
C LEU A 515 0.22 -6.02 -7.74
N ARG A 516 -1.10 -6.18 -7.93
CA ARG A 516 -1.96 -6.85 -6.95
C ARG A 516 -1.71 -8.36 -6.88
N ASP A 517 -2.02 -8.97 -5.75
CA ASP A 517 -1.76 -10.39 -5.45
C ASP A 517 -2.27 -11.40 -6.50
N GLU A 518 -3.50 -11.22 -6.99
CA GLU A 518 -4.10 -12.08 -8.02
C GLU A 518 -3.36 -11.99 -9.35
N ASP A 519 -2.92 -10.79 -9.69
CA ASP A 519 -2.19 -10.54 -10.92
C ASP A 519 -0.75 -11.06 -10.80
N ILE A 520 -0.14 -11.01 -9.61
CA ILE A 520 1.14 -11.68 -9.33
C ILE A 520 1.02 -13.19 -9.52
N LEU A 521 -0.01 -13.81 -8.91
CA LEU A 521 -0.25 -15.26 -9.03
C LEU A 521 -0.47 -15.69 -10.49
N ARG A 522 -1.15 -14.84 -11.27
CA ARG A 522 -1.33 -15.02 -12.72
C ARG A 522 -0.01 -14.84 -13.49
N ALA A 523 0.70 -13.74 -13.25
CA ALA A 523 1.97 -13.39 -13.90
C ALA A 523 3.04 -14.47 -13.69
N ARG A 524 3.10 -15.08 -12.50
CA ARG A 524 4.01 -16.19 -12.19
C ARG A 524 3.90 -17.35 -13.19
N LYS A 525 2.70 -17.64 -13.71
CA LYS A 525 2.47 -18.72 -14.68
C LYS A 525 3.17 -18.46 -16.03
N HIS A 526 3.48 -17.21 -16.34
CA HIS A 526 4.22 -16.81 -17.54
C HIS A 526 5.75 -16.91 -17.36
N GLY A 527 6.24 -17.21 -16.15
CA GLY A 527 7.68 -17.33 -15.87
C GLY A 527 8.41 -15.99 -15.74
N VAL A 528 7.68 -14.89 -15.59
CA VAL A 528 8.25 -13.56 -15.36
C VAL A 528 8.95 -13.46 -14.01
N LYS A 529 9.90 -12.53 -13.89
CA LYS A 529 10.54 -12.18 -12.62
C LYS A 529 9.94 -10.91 -12.06
N PHE A 530 10.03 -10.75 -10.74
CA PHE A 530 9.42 -9.62 -10.04
C PHE A 530 10.49 -8.77 -9.36
N ALA A 531 10.20 -7.49 -9.19
CA ALA A 531 10.95 -6.58 -8.33
C ALA A 531 10.02 -6.09 -7.23
N VAL A 532 10.38 -6.24 -5.96
CA VAL A 532 9.60 -5.74 -4.83
C VAL A 532 10.31 -4.50 -4.30
N ASP A 533 9.71 -3.34 -4.50
CA ASP A 533 10.37 -2.06 -4.28
C ASP A 533 9.46 -1.10 -3.49
N SER A 534 10.05 -0.17 -2.73
CA SER A 534 9.26 0.68 -1.83
C SER A 534 8.63 1.90 -2.47
N ASP A 535 9.13 2.33 -3.64
CA ASP A 535 8.78 3.62 -4.25
C ASP A 535 9.02 4.77 -3.24
N ALA A 536 10.12 4.64 -2.49
CA ALA A 536 10.37 5.52 -1.36
C ALA A 536 10.75 6.93 -1.83
N HIS A 537 9.84 7.87 -1.54
CA HIS A 537 10.05 9.30 -1.65
C HIS A 537 10.55 9.94 -0.33
N ALA A 538 10.66 9.17 0.74
CA ALA A 538 11.19 9.62 2.02
C ALA A 538 11.84 8.46 2.76
N VAL A 539 12.74 8.75 3.70
CA VAL A 539 13.44 7.74 4.51
C VAL A 539 12.45 6.80 5.20
N VAL A 540 11.34 7.33 5.72
CA VAL A 540 10.31 6.55 6.43
C VAL A 540 9.59 5.56 5.49
N HIS A 541 9.50 5.85 4.19
CA HIS A 541 8.85 4.97 3.21
C HIS A 541 9.65 3.70 2.91
N LEU A 542 10.96 3.65 3.23
CA LEU A 542 11.76 2.43 3.06
C LEU A 542 11.22 1.25 3.88
N ALA A 543 10.44 1.51 4.93
CA ALA A 543 9.77 0.49 5.73
C ALA A 543 8.56 -0.14 5.01
N HIS A 544 8.05 0.48 3.93
CA HIS A 544 6.92 -0.04 3.18
C HIS A 544 7.21 -1.39 2.51
N MET A 545 8.48 -1.77 2.34
CA MET A 545 8.94 -3.07 1.82
C MET A 545 8.15 -4.26 2.40
N ARG A 546 7.79 -4.21 3.69
CA ARG A 546 6.99 -5.25 4.36
C ARG A 546 5.66 -5.55 3.64
N TYR A 547 5.01 -4.53 3.09
CA TYR A 547 3.72 -4.68 2.40
C TYR A 547 3.88 -5.28 1.01
N GLY A 548 4.93 -4.92 0.30
CA GLY A 548 5.29 -5.51 -0.99
C GLY A 548 5.63 -7.00 -0.84
N VAL A 549 6.41 -7.35 0.19
CA VAL A 549 6.71 -8.74 0.53
C VAL A 549 5.43 -9.51 0.88
N GLY A 550 4.57 -8.97 1.74
CA GLY A 550 3.28 -9.60 2.06
C GLY A 550 2.40 -9.81 0.82
N THR A 551 2.37 -8.85 -0.10
CA THR A 551 1.64 -8.94 -1.38
C THR A 551 2.25 -10.00 -2.30
N ALA A 552 3.59 -10.08 -2.37
CA ALA A 552 4.32 -11.11 -3.10
C ALA A 552 4.05 -12.52 -2.53
N GLN A 553 3.98 -12.67 -1.20
CA GLN A 553 3.61 -13.93 -0.56
C GLN A 553 2.20 -14.37 -0.94
N ARG A 554 1.23 -13.45 -0.97
CA ARG A 554 -0.14 -13.73 -1.44
C ARG A 554 -0.18 -14.15 -2.92
N GLY A 555 0.77 -13.67 -3.71
CA GLY A 555 1.03 -14.11 -5.09
C GLY A 555 1.86 -15.40 -5.23
N TRP A 556 2.15 -16.08 -4.11
CA TRP A 556 2.94 -17.32 -4.02
C TRP A 556 4.38 -17.20 -4.49
N LEU A 557 4.97 -16.01 -4.40
CA LEU A 557 6.35 -15.81 -4.81
C LEU A 557 7.34 -16.37 -3.80
N THR A 558 8.38 -16.99 -4.35
CA THR A 558 9.56 -17.45 -3.62
C THR A 558 10.72 -16.47 -3.82
N LYS A 559 11.81 -16.64 -3.07
CA LYS A 559 13.03 -15.83 -3.28
C LYS A 559 13.56 -15.91 -4.72
N ASP A 560 13.43 -17.04 -5.41
CA ASP A 560 13.94 -17.19 -6.78
C ASP A 560 13.12 -16.46 -7.84
N ASP A 561 11.91 -16.03 -7.49
CA ASP A 561 11.02 -15.25 -8.35
C ASP A 561 11.33 -13.75 -8.30
N VAL A 562 11.95 -13.28 -7.21
CA VAL A 562 12.16 -11.85 -6.92
C VAL A 562 13.63 -11.45 -7.07
N ILE A 563 13.92 -10.50 -7.95
CA ILE A 563 15.29 -10.08 -8.28
C ILE A 563 16.00 -9.38 -7.11
N ASN A 564 15.23 -8.79 -6.18
CA ASN A 564 15.74 -8.14 -4.97
C ASN A 564 16.42 -9.11 -4.00
N THR A 565 16.24 -10.42 -4.14
CA THR A 565 16.87 -11.43 -3.26
C THR A 565 18.22 -11.93 -3.77
N TRP A 566 18.58 -11.58 -5.01
CA TRP A 566 19.71 -12.18 -5.68
C TRP A 566 21.05 -11.62 -5.21
N PRO A 567 22.13 -12.42 -5.23
CA PRO A 567 23.47 -11.86 -5.15
C PRO A 567 23.69 -10.78 -6.20
N GLU A 568 24.42 -9.72 -5.83
CA GLU A 568 24.68 -8.57 -6.72
C GLU A 568 25.18 -9.00 -8.10
N THR A 569 26.04 -10.03 -8.17
CA THR A 569 26.55 -10.58 -9.44
C THR A 569 25.45 -11.18 -10.33
N ARG A 570 24.46 -11.85 -9.73
CA ARG A 570 23.28 -12.39 -10.44
C ARG A 570 22.34 -11.25 -10.84
N LEU A 571 22.10 -10.28 -9.96
CA LEU A 571 21.29 -9.10 -10.26
C LEU A 571 21.89 -8.31 -11.44
N ARG A 572 23.16 -7.91 -11.37
CA ARG A 572 23.81 -7.14 -12.45
C ARG A 572 23.80 -7.87 -13.79
N ARG A 573 23.92 -9.20 -13.80
CA ARG A 573 23.78 -10.00 -15.03
C ARG A 573 22.38 -9.89 -15.63
N PHE A 574 21.35 -9.93 -14.79
CA PHE A 574 19.97 -9.73 -15.22
C PHE A 574 19.76 -8.31 -15.77
N LEU A 575 20.24 -7.29 -15.05
CA LEU A 575 20.09 -5.88 -15.44
C LEU A 575 20.78 -5.56 -16.77
N ARG A 576 21.93 -6.18 -17.07
CA ARG A 576 22.60 -5.97 -18.35
C ARG A 576 21.86 -6.53 -19.56
N LYS A 577 20.91 -7.47 -19.42
CA LYS A 577 20.06 -7.97 -20.52
C LYS A 577 20.81 -8.20 -21.86
N LYS A 578 21.58 -9.27 -22.01
CA LYS A 578 22.36 -9.56 -23.25
C LYS A 578 23.27 -8.42 -23.76
N ARG A 579 23.48 -7.33 -23.01
CA ARG A 579 24.43 -6.25 -23.26
C ARG A 579 25.75 -6.47 -22.53
#